data_AF-A0A8J6TVD0-F1
#
_entry.id   AF-A0A8J6TVD0-F1
#
_cell.length_a   1.000
_cell.length_b   1.000
_cell.length_c   1.000
_cell.angle_alpha   90.00
_cell.angle_beta   90.00
_cell.angle_gamma   90.00
#
_symmetry.space_group_name_H-M   'P 1'
#
loop_
_entity.id
_entity.type
_entity.pdbx_description
1 polymer ?
#
loop_
_entity_poly.entity_id
_entity_poly.type
_entity_poly.pdbx_seq_one_letter_code
_entity_poly.pdbx_strand_id
1 'polypeptide(L)'
;TVVMSGMPSGHVDLTPLWYRELNLVGAYASDSGGGDGGRPDFGHALELASTAAIDDWVEPAYPLRRWREALGHAADAGRLGSVKIVFDPRRD
;
A
#
# COMPACT_ATOMS: atom_id res chain seq x y z
N THR A 1 4.68 15.49 -11.74
CA THR A 1 3.47 14.68 -11.50
C THR A 1 3.43 14.27 -10.06
N VAL A 2 2.26 14.37 -9.43
CA VAL A 2 1.95 13.85 -8.10
C VAL A 2 0.95 12.72 -8.28
N VAL A 3 1.25 11.54 -7.74
CA VAL A 3 0.34 10.39 -7.73
C VAL A 3 -0.28 10.27 -6.34
N MET A 4 -1.60 10.31 -6.27
CA MET A 4 -2.34 10.15 -5.02
C MET A 4 -2.76 8.69 -4.84
N SER A 5 -2.31 8.07 -3.76
CA SER A 5 -2.77 6.75 -3.32
C SER A 5 -3.25 6.86 -1.88
N GLY A 6 -4.53 6.52 -1.66
CA GLY A 6 -5.22 6.68 -0.38
C GLY A 6 -6.12 7.93 -0.32
N MET A 7 -6.65 8.20 0.88
CA MET A 7 -7.54 9.34 1.13
C MET A 7 -6.88 10.31 2.12
N PRO A 8 -6.53 11.53 1.71
CA PRO A 8 -5.99 12.53 2.63
C PRO A 8 -7.08 12.96 3.63
N SER A 9 -6.68 13.19 4.88
CA SER A 9 -7.52 13.86 5.88
C SER A 9 -7.24 15.37 5.86
N GLY A 10 -8.20 16.16 5.36
CA GLY A 10 -8.13 17.63 5.37
C GLY A 10 -8.03 18.27 3.99
N HIS A 11 -7.74 19.57 3.98
CA HIS A 11 -7.64 20.38 2.77
C HIS A 11 -6.22 20.31 2.16
N VAL A 12 -6.15 20.42 0.83
CA VAL A 12 -4.90 20.43 0.06
C VAL A 12 -4.80 21.75 -0.70
N ASP A 13 -3.63 22.40 -0.68
CA ASP A 13 -3.36 23.58 -1.50
C ASP A 13 -3.16 23.17 -2.97
N LEU A 14 -4.05 23.64 -3.84
CA LEU A 14 -4.02 23.35 -5.26
C LEU A 14 -3.32 24.44 -6.08
N THR A 15 -2.88 25.54 -5.46
CA THR A 15 -2.13 26.62 -6.14
C THR A 15 -1.01 26.11 -7.05
N PRO A 16 -0.21 25.10 -6.65
CA PRO A 16 0.82 24.54 -7.52
C PRO A 16 0.33 23.90 -8.83
N LEU A 17 -0.95 23.48 -8.93
CA LEU A 17 -1.49 22.93 -10.18
C LEU A 17 -1.46 23.96 -11.31
N TRP A 18 -1.72 25.23 -11.00
CA TRP A 18 -1.69 26.31 -11.99
C TRP A 18 -0.32 26.98 -12.05
N TYR A 19 0.25 27.35 -10.90
CA TYR A 19 1.47 28.16 -10.88
C TYR A 19 2.72 27.38 -11.34
N ARG A 20 2.68 26.04 -11.24
CA ARG A 20 3.79 25.14 -11.59
C ARG A 20 3.37 24.06 -12.58
N GLU A 21 2.15 24.15 -13.13
CA GLU A 21 1.60 23.21 -14.10
C GLU A 21 1.77 21.74 -13.66
N LEU A 22 1.54 21.46 -12.37
CA LEU A 22 1.68 20.10 -11.83
C LEU A 22 0.53 19.20 -12.31
N ASN A 23 0.88 18.01 -12.80
CA ASN A 23 -0.08 16.94 -13.03
C ASN A 23 -0.43 16.23 -11.71
N LEU A 24 -1.72 16.11 -11.40
CA LEU A 24 -2.24 15.33 -10.27
C LEU A 24 -3.01 14.11 -10.80
N VAL A 25 -2.56 12.91 -10.43
CA VAL A 25 -3.12 11.64 -10.92
C VAL A 25 -3.56 10.79 -9.73
N GLY A 26 -4.79 10.27 -9.78
CA GLY A 26 -5.27 9.30 -8.78
C GLY A 26 -4.85 7.88 -9.14
N ALA A 27 -4.44 7.10 -8.14
CA ALA A 27 -4.22 5.66 -8.23
C ALA A 27 -5.05 4.97 -7.16
N TYR A 28 -5.84 3.97 -7.56
CA TYR A 28 -6.70 3.22 -6.66
C TYR A 28 -6.40 1.73 -6.75
N ALA A 29 -5.98 1.15 -5.62
CA ALA A 29 -5.64 -0.26 -5.50
C ALA A 29 -4.66 -0.74 -6.59
N SER A 30 -5.09 -1.68 -7.43
CA SER A 30 -4.31 -2.31 -8.47
C SER A 30 -5.21 -2.63 -9.66
N ASP A 31 -4.69 -2.50 -10.87
CA ASP A 31 -5.37 -2.90 -12.08
C ASP A 31 -5.10 -4.37 -12.45
N SER A 32 -6.13 -5.02 -12.99
CA SER A 32 -6.06 -6.39 -13.50
C SER A 32 -5.72 -6.46 -15.00
N GLY A 33 -5.25 -5.36 -15.61
CA GLY A 33 -4.88 -5.28 -17.02
C GLY A 33 -5.93 -4.61 -17.93
N GLY A 34 -6.93 -3.93 -17.36
CA GLY A 34 -7.93 -3.16 -18.12
C GLY A 34 -8.70 -3.94 -19.20
N GLY A 35 -9.48 -3.21 -20.01
CA GLY A 35 -10.16 -3.73 -21.21
C GLY A 35 -9.30 -3.67 -22.47
N ASP A 36 -8.17 -2.98 -22.39
CA ASP A 36 -7.16 -2.72 -23.40
C ASP A 36 -6.02 -3.75 -23.38
N GLY A 37 -6.07 -4.75 -22.50
CA GLY A 37 -5.15 -5.89 -22.48
C GLY A 37 -3.76 -5.54 -21.95
N GLY A 38 -3.67 -4.53 -21.09
CA GLY A 38 -2.45 -4.18 -20.36
C GLY A 38 -1.97 -5.32 -19.46
N ARG A 39 -0.68 -5.34 -19.14
CA ARG A 39 -0.13 -6.31 -18.19
C ARG A 39 -0.67 -5.99 -16.78
N PRO A 40 -1.24 -6.97 -16.04
CA PRO A 40 -1.77 -6.75 -14.70
C PRO A 40 -0.70 -6.27 -13.71
N ASP A 41 -1.08 -5.40 -12.78
CA ASP A 41 -0.17 -4.79 -11.80
C ASP A 41 0.52 -5.82 -10.92
N PHE A 42 -0.18 -6.88 -10.51
CA PHE A 42 0.41 -7.96 -9.72
C PHE A 42 1.56 -8.66 -10.43
N GLY A 43 1.51 -8.75 -11.77
CA GLY A 43 2.59 -9.31 -12.56
C GLY A 43 3.87 -8.46 -12.46
N HIS A 44 3.73 -7.13 -12.44
CA HIS A 44 4.85 -6.21 -12.21
C HIS A 44 5.30 -6.23 -10.74
N ALA A 45 4.36 -6.27 -9.79
CA ALA A 45 4.66 -6.28 -8.37
C ALA A 45 5.48 -7.51 -7.95
N LEU A 46 5.16 -8.69 -8.49
CA LEU A 46 5.92 -9.93 -8.22
C LEU A 46 7.34 -9.87 -8.81
N GLU A 47 7.49 -9.31 -10.01
CA GLU A 47 8.80 -9.12 -10.63
C GLU A 47 9.67 -8.17 -9.78
N LEU A 48 9.11 -7.06 -9.33
CA LEU A 48 9.79 -6.14 -8.41
C LEU A 48 10.13 -6.79 -7.08
N ALA A 49 9.17 -7.48 -6.45
CA ALA A 49 9.37 -8.17 -5.18
C ALA A 49 10.47 -9.23 -5.25
N SER A 50 10.70 -9.84 -6.41
CA SER A 50 11.76 -10.84 -6.59
C SER A 50 13.19 -10.25 -6.54
N THR A 51 13.32 -8.93 -6.67
CA THR A 51 14.62 -8.23 -6.69
C THR A 51 14.76 -7.17 -5.60
N ALA A 52 13.67 -6.78 -4.95
CA ALA A 52 13.65 -5.78 -3.90
C ALA A 52 14.04 -6.38 -2.54
N ALA A 53 14.82 -5.64 -1.75
CA ALA A 53 15.15 -6.00 -0.38
C ALA A 53 13.98 -5.65 0.58
N ILE A 54 12.92 -6.46 0.56
CA ILE A 54 11.69 -6.25 1.35
C ILE A 54 11.46 -7.32 2.42
N ASP A 55 12.42 -8.22 2.64
CA ASP A 55 12.27 -9.32 3.60
C ASP A 55 11.98 -8.80 5.03
N ASP A 56 12.61 -7.69 5.42
CA ASP A 56 12.46 -7.08 6.74
C ASP A 56 11.21 -6.18 6.88
N TRP A 57 10.36 -6.09 5.84
CA TRP A 57 9.15 -5.27 5.87
C TRP A 57 7.95 -6.00 6.48
N VAL A 58 8.06 -7.31 6.65
CA VAL A 58 6.98 -8.16 7.16
C VAL A 58 7.19 -8.42 8.65
N GLU A 59 6.24 -8.00 9.47
CA GLU A 59 6.23 -8.29 10.90
C GLU A 59 6.03 -9.79 11.19
N PRO A 60 6.43 -10.29 12.38
CA PRO A 60 6.10 -11.65 12.80
C PRO A 60 4.60 -11.93 12.69
N ALA A 61 4.26 -13.02 11.98
CA ALA A 61 2.88 -13.32 11.65
C ALA A 61 2.00 -13.67 12.87
N TYR A 62 0.80 -13.09 12.91
CA TYR A 62 -0.24 -13.40 13.89
C TYR A 62 -1.06 -14.64 13.46
N PRO A 63 -1.52 -15.50 14.39
CA PRO A 63 -2.62 -16.44 14.11
C PRO A 63 -3.95 -15.68 13.96
N LEU A 64 -4.93 -16.21 13.22
CA LEU A 64 -6.21 -15.54 12.99
C LEU A 64 -6.98 -15.30 14.30
N ARG A 65 -6.89 -16.20 15.28
CA ARG A 65 -7.52 -16.01 16.60
C ARG A 65 -7.08 -14.73 17.33
N ARG A 66 -5.94 -14.14 16.96
CA ARG A 66 -5.40 -12.87 17.51
C ARG A 66 -5.73 -11.66 16.62
N TRP A 67 -6.76 -11.74 15.76
CA TRP A 67 -7.11 -10.66 14.82
C TRP A 67 -7.27 -9.28 15.45
N ARG A 68 -7.81 -9.17 16.68
CA ARG A 68 -7.97 -7.87 17.36
C ARG A 68 -6.62 -7.21 17.66
N GLU A 69 -5.66 -8.00 18.10
CA GLU A 69 -4.31 -7.52 18.40
C GLU A 69 -3.57 -7.15 17.12
N ALA A 70 -3.71 -7.97 16.07
CA ALA A 70 -3.14 -7.67 14.75
C ALA A 70 -3.70 -6.38 14.14
N LEU A 71 -5.03 -6.16 14.22
CA LEU A 71 -5.65 -4.93 13.74
C LEU A 71 -5.27 -3.72 14.61
N GLY A 72 -5.16 -3.87 15.93
CA GLY A 72 -4.67 -2.81 16.82
C GLY A 72 -3.23 -2.42 16.48
N HIS A 73 -2.36 -3.41 16.27
CA HIS A 73 -0.99 -3.19 15.80
C HIS A 73 -0.98 -2.46 14.44
N ALA A 74 -1.79 -2.91 13.48
CA ALA A 74 -1.88 -2.26 12.16
C ALA A 74 -2.36 -0.81 12.24
N ALA A 75 -3.30 -0.50 13.13
CA ALA A 75 -3.78 0.87 13.35
C ALA A 75 -2.70 1.79 13.94
N ASP A 76 -1.82 1.23 14.77
CA ASP A 76 -0.70 1.94 15.41
C ASP A 76 0.64 1.82 14.64
N ALA A 77 0.65 1.18 13.47
CA ALA A 77 1.86 0.79 12.75
C ALA A 77 2.82 1.96 12.50
N GLY A 78 2.30 3.12 12.09
CA GLY A 78 3.11 4.32 11.86
C GLY A 78 3.82 4.83 13.12
N ARG A 79 3.21 4.69 14.30
CA ARG A 79 3.83 5.05 15.59
C ARG A 79 4.82 3.98 16.06
N LEU A 80 4.56 2.72 15.74
CA LEU A 80 5.36 1.58 16.16
C LEU A 80 6.54 1.28 15.21
N GLY A 81 6.59 1.94 14.06
CA GLY A 81 7.61 1.70 13.03
C GLY A 81 7.37 0.44 12.20
N SER A 82 6.19 -0.17 12.32
CA SER A 82 5.83 -1.39 11.61
C SER A 82 5.36 -1.12 10.20
N VAL A 83 5.73 -2.01 9.27
CA VAL A 83 5.50 -1.83 7.83
C VAL A 83 4.32 -2.68 7.34
N LYS A 84 4.40 -4.01 7.50
CA LYS A 84 3.33 -4.93 7.08
C LYS A 84 3.00 -5.93 8.17
N ILE A 85 1.78 -5.83 8.70
CA ILE A 85 1.20 -6.82 9.61
C ILE A 85 0.55 -7.91 8.76
N VAL A 86 0.84 -9.17 9.07
CA VAL A 86 0.33 -10.34 8.34
C VAL A 86 -0.27 -11.38 9.28
N PHE A 87 -1.15 -12.20 8.71
CA PHE A 87 -1.66 -13.40 9.35
C PHE A 87 -1.00 -14.65 8.76
N ASP A 88 -0.78 -15.66 9.60
CA ASP A 88 -0.44 -17.02 9.19
C ASP A 88 -1.55 -17.97 9.64
N PRO A 89 -2.52 -18.31 8.76
CA PRO A 89 -3.64 -19.20 9.08
C PRO A 89 -3.23 -20.62 9.48
N ARG A 90 -1.97 -21.00 9.28
CA ARG A 90 -1.46 -22.32 9.68
C ARG A 90 -1.14 -22.40 11.18
N ARG A 91 -1.22 -21.28 11.90
CA ARG A 91 -0.89 -21.15 13.33
C ARG A 91 -2.12 -21.10 14.25
N ASP A 92 -3.31 -21.36 13.72
CA ASP A 92 -4.56 -21.42 14.49
C ASP A 92 -4.76 -22.77 15.19
#